data_AF-F4SYK4-F1
#
_entry.id   AF-F4SYK4-F1
#
_cell.length_a   1.000
_cell.length_b   1.000
_cell.length_c   1.000
_cell.angle_alpha   90.00
_cell.angle_beta   90.00
_cell.angle_gamma   90.00
#
_symmetry.space_group_name_H-M   'P 1'
#
loop_
_entity.id
_entity.type
_entity.pdbx_description
1 polymer ?
#
loop_
_entity_poly.entity_id
_entity_poly.type
_entity_poly.pdbx_seq_one_letter_code
_entity_poly.pdbx_strand_id
1 'polypeptide(L)'
;MTGGVSTTTQRYEHEKEQTMRNNTLSALIMRHGDNLLRRSGWPETVGVTQVAPGVVPGWLAVCGVLSADEILALTTHFCQSLNYGRAQLLTASAQRLAGTPVRLHLYPVQAYPHPATVRECTEIRLSYAQEWLTAEECADLLTFLKASADRVCEIVRQDARRIAAALAPSAGKAHRELAASGRRIRP
;
A
#
# COMPACT_ATOMS: atom_id res chain seq x y z
N MET A 1 -5.62 -52.23 -13.69
CA MET A 1 -5.82 -50.87 -14.23
C MET A 1 -6.26 -49.97 -13.07
N THR A 2 -5.34 -49.36 -12.33
CA THR A 2 -5.69 -48.43 -11.24
C THR A 2 -4.44 -47.64 -10.87
N GLY A 3 -4.51 -46.32 -10.90
CA GLY A 3 -3.47 -45.45 -10.34
C GLY A 3 -2.95 -44.36 -11.29
N GLY A 4 -3.83 -43.57 -11.92
CA GLY A 4 -3.44 -42.41 -12.72
C GLY A 4 -4.18 -41.11 -12.40
N VAL A 5 -5.11 -41.10 -11.44
CA VAL A 5 -6.05 -39.98 -11.21
C VAL A 5 -5.66 -39.09 -10.01
N SER A 6 -4.74 -39.54 -9.15
CA SER A 6 -4.46 -38.88 -7.86
C SER A 6 -3.59 -37.62 -7.95
N THR A 7 -2.64 -37.55 -8.89
CA THR A 7 -1.69 -36.42 -8.98
C THR A 7 -2.29 -35.18 -9.64
N THR A 8 -3.15 -35.36 -10.64
CA THR A 8 -3.78 -34.25 -11.37
C THR A 8 -4.82 -33.53 -10.49
N THR A 9 -5.64 -34.30 -9.76
CA THR A 9 -6.66 -33.76 -8.85
C THR A 9 -6.03 -33.00 -7.67
N GLN A 10 -4.97 -33.55 -7.06
CA GLN A 10 -4.23 -32.87 -6.00
C GLN A 10 -3.54 -31.59 -6.48
N ARG A 11 -3.04 -31.57 -7.72
CA ARG A 11 -2.43 -30.38 -8.31
C ARG A 11 -3.46 -29.27 -8.56
N TYR A 12 -4.64 -29.61 -9.05
CA TYR A 12 -5.73 -28.66 -9.23
C TYR A 12 -6.27 -28.10 -7.90
N GLU A 13 -6.43 -28.96 -6.89
CA GLU A 13 -6.87 -28.51 -5.56
C GLU A 13 -5.82 -27.61 -4.90
N HIS A 14 -4.54 -27.96 -4.99
CA HIS A 14 -3.45 -27.14 -4.48
C HIS A 14 -3.35 -25.80 -5.21
N GLU A 15 -3.47 -25.79 -6.54
CA GLU A 15 -3.47 -24.55 -7.33
C GLU A 15 -4.66 -23.65 -6.95
N LYS A 16 -5.85 -24.23 -6.82
CA LYS A 16 -7.07 -23.51 -6.42
C LYS A 16 -6.97 -22.94 -5.00
N GLU A 17 -6.40 -23.69 -4.06
CA GLU A 17 -6.16 -23.23 -2.70
C GLU A 17 -5.12 -22.10 -2.66
N GLN A 18 -4.04 -22.21 -3.43
CA GLN A 18 -3.02 -21.15 -3.56
C GLN A 18 -3.61 -19.88 -4.20
N THR A 19 -4.45 -20.01 -5.24
CA THR A 19 -5.15 -18.87 -5.85
C THR A 19 -6.11 -18.20 -4.86
N MET A 20 -6.92 -18.98 -4.12
CA MET A 20 -7.81 -18.41 -3.11
C MET A 20 -7.03 -17.72 -1.99
N ARG A 21 -5.91 -18.28 -1.56
CA ARG A 21 -5.05 -17.69 -0.52
C ARG A 21 -4.41 -16.39 -0.98
N ASN A 22 -3.90 -16.34 -2.22
CA ASN A 22 -3.34 -15.12 -2.79
C ASN A 22 -4.40 -14.04 -2.96
N ASN A 23 -5.61 -14.38 -3.41
CA ASN A 23 -6.73 -13.43 -3.52
C ASN A 23 -7.11 -12.88 -2.14
N THR A 24 -7.15 -13.73 -1.12
CA THR A 24 -7.48 -13.33 0.26
C THR A 24 -6.39 -12.41 0.84
N LEU A 25 -5.12 -12.76 0.64
CA LEU A 25 -3.99 -11.93 1.05
C LEU A 25 -4.03 -10.57 0.35
N SER A 26 -4.24 -10.54 -0.97
CA SER A 26 -4.35 -9.31 -1.74
C SER A 26 -5.51 -8.43 -1.26
N ALA A 27 -6.69 -9.01 -0.99
CA ALA A 27 -7.84 -8.28 -0.48
C ALA A 27 -7.57 -7.67 0.91
N LEU A 28 -6.93 -8.41 1.81
CA LEU A 28 -6.57 -7.92 3.15
C LEU A 28 -5.52 -6.80 3.09
N ILE A 29 -4.52 -6.93 2.22
CA ILE A 29 -3.50 -5.90 1.99
C ILE A 29 -4.15 -4.62 1.44
N MET A 30 -5.03 -4.74 0.45
CA MET A 30 -5.76 -3.59 -0.12
C MET A 30 -6.60 -2.89 0.93
N ARG A 31 -7.42 -3.64 1.67
CA ARG A 31 -8.27 -3.09 2.74
C ARG A 31 -7.44 -2.44 3.84
N HIS A 32 -6.29 -3.01 4.19
CA HIS A 32 -5.37 -2.41 5.15
C HIS A 32 -4.80 -1.09 4.63
N GLY A 33 -4.37 -1.05 3.37
CA GLY A 33 -3.86 0.17 2.73
C GLY A 33 -4.90 1.28 2.66
N ASP A 34 -6.13 0.98 2.24
CA ASP A 34 -7.20 1.98 2.23
C ASP A 34 -7.54 2.48 3.63
N ASN A 35 -7.64 1.58 4.63
CA ASN A 35 -7.87 1.98 6.02
C ASN A 35 -6.74 2.86 6.54
N LEU A 36 -5.49 2.57 6.18
CA LEU A 36 -4.34 3.36 6.59
C LEU A 36 -4.36 4.75 5.94
N LEU A 37 -4.66 4.86 4.65
CA LEU A 37 -4.84 6.15 3.95
C LEU A 37 -5.88 7.01 4.67
N ARG A 38 -7.06 6.45 4.98
CA ARG A 38 -8.14 7.18 5.67
C ARG A 38 -7.72 7.63 7.07
N ARG A 39 -7.02 6.77 7.83
CA ARG A 39 -6.49 7.11 9.16
C ARG A 39 -5.41 8.19 9.11
N SER A 40 -4.65 8.25 8.02
CA SER A 40 -3.66 9.30 7.76
C SER A 40 -4.30 10.60 7.23
N GLY A 41 -5.63 10.67 7.09
CA GLY A 41 -6.33 11.88 6.67
C GLY A 41 -6.48 12.06 5.15
N TRP A 42 -6.10 11.07 4.33
CA TRP A 42 -6.29 11.15 2.89
C TRP A 42 -7.78 11.08 2.50
N PRO A 43 -8.23 11.89 1.53
CA PRO A 43 -9.63 11.96 1.12
C PRO A 43 -10.11 10.67 0.43
N GLU A 44 -11.43 10.50 0.32
CA GLU A 44 -12.04 9.31 -0.26
C GLU A 44 -11.76 9.12 -1.76
N THR A 45 -11.47 10.23 -2.44
CA THR A 45 -11.06 10.31 -3.85
C THR A 45 -9.70 9.66 -4.12
N VAL A 46 -8.95 9.32 -3.07
CA VAL A 46 -7.65 8.64 -3.12
C VAL A 46 -7.77 7.24 -2.53
N GLY A 47 -7.26 6.25 -3.24
CA GLY A 47 -7.19 4.85 -2.81
C GLY A 47 -5.81 4.25 -3.07
N VAL A 48 -5.65 2.98 -2.70
CA VAL A 48 -4.46 2.21 -3.08
C VAL A 48 -4.77 1.26 -4.24
N THR A 49 -3.74 0.89 -5.01
CA THR A 49 -3.80 -0.18 -6.00
C THR A 49 -2.56 -1.05 -5.92
N GLN A 50 -2.69 -2.35 -6.21
CA GLN A 50 -1.54 -3.27 -6.27
C GLN A 50 -0.85 -3.15 -7.63
N VAL A 51 0.45 -2.84 -7.60
CA VAL A 51 1.26 -2.71 -8.82
C VAL A 51 1.65 -4.10 -9.37
N ALA A 52 1.84 -5.09 -8.50
CA ALA A 52 2.27 -6.45 -8.90
C ALA A 52 1.82 -7.53 -7.89
N PRO A 53 0.51 -7.85 -7.82
CA PRO A 53 -0.04 -8.78 -6.83
C PRO A 53 0.64 -10.17 -6.84
N GLY A 54 0.99 -10.68 -8.03
CA GLY A 54 1.52 -12.03 -8.21
C GLY A 54 3.03 -12.20 -8.01
N VAL A 55 3.80 -11.09 -7.97
CA VAL A 55 5.27 -11.15 -7.91
C VAL A 55 5.79 -10.61 -6.59
N VAL A 56 5.17 -9.55 -6.05
CA VAL A 56 5.59 -8.94 -4.79
C VAL A 56 4.36 -8.58 -3.93
N PRO A 57 3.93 -9.47 -3.03
CA PRO A 57 2.81 -9.21 -2.14
C PRO A 57 3.09 -7.98 -1.26
N GLY A 58 2.14 -7.05 -1.19
CA GLY A 58 2.28 -5.82 -0.40
C GLY A 58 2.79 -4.61 -1.17
N TRP A 59 3.09 -4.76 -2.47
CA TRP A 59 3.44 -3.63 -3.32
C TRP A 59 2.18 -2.84 -3.71
N LEU A 60 2.04 -1.66 -3.12
CA LEU A 60 0.95 -0.73 -3.38
C LEU A 60 1.44 0.58 -3.97
N ALA A 61 0.59 1.21 -4.77
CA ALA A 61 0.69 2.60 -5.19
C ALA A 61 -0.56 3.35 -4.72
N VAL A 62 -0.39 4.62 -4.35
CA VAL A 62 -1.52 5.50 -4.02
C VAL A 62 -1.99 6.13 -5.31
N CYS A 63 -3.28 6.08 -5.60
CA CYS A 63 -3.86 6.61 -6.83
C CYS A 63 -5.16 7.34 -6.57
N GLY A 64 -5.43 8.38 -7.34
CA GLY A 64 -6.61 9.22 -7.14
C GLY A 64 -6.41 10.64 -7.62
N VAL A 65 -7.38 11.49 -7.30
CA VAL A 65 -7.37 12.91 -7.66
C VAL A 65 -7.75 13.73 -6.43
N LEU A 66 -6.98 14.78 -6.13
CA LEU A 66 -7.34 15.75 -5.10
C LEU A 66 -7.66 17.09 -5.74
N SER A 67 -8.74 17.70 -5.28
CA SER A 67 -9.04 19.11 -5.48
C SER A 67 -8.15 20.00 -4.63
N ALA A 68 -8.08 21.29 -4.95
CA ALA A 68 -7.25 22.21 -4.20
C ALA A 68 -7.65 22.34 -2.72
N ASP A 69 -8.94 22.24 -2.40
CA ASP A 69 -9.43 22.27 -1.02
C ASP A 69 -9.03 20.99 -0.24
N GLU A 70 -9.05 19.83 -0.91
CA GLU A 70 -8.55 18.58 -0.34
C GLU A 70 -7.03 18.62 -0.12
N ILE A 71 -6.26 19.25 -1.03
CA ILE A 71 -4.82 19.47 -0.86
C ILE A 71 -4.56 20.33 0.37
N LEU A 72 -5.32 21.41 0.55
CA LEU A 72 -5.21 22.27 1.73
C LEU A 72 -5.50 21.48 3.02
N ALA A 73 -6.66 20.81 3.08
CA ALA A 73 -7.06 20.05 4.26
C ALA A 73 -6.00 18.99 4.64
N LEU A 74 -5.51 18.24 3.64
CA LEU A 74 -4.49 17.22 3.84
C LEU A 74 -3.15 17.80 4.28
N THR A 75 -2.71 18.89 3.63
CA THR A 75 -1.44 19.56 3.98
C THR A 75 -1.51 20.14 5.39
N THR A 76 -2.62 20.78 5.76
CA THR A 76 -2.85 21.28 7.12
C THR A 76 -2.82 20.14 8.14
N HIS A 77 -3.44 19.00 7.84
CA HIS A 77 -3.41 17.83 8.72
C HIS A 77 -1.98 17.33 8.97
N PHE A 78 -1.19 17.14 7.90
CA PHE A 78 0.19 16.68 8.05
C PHE A 78 1.12 17.70 8.72
N CYS A 79 0.89 19.00 8.47
CA CYS A 79 1.68 20.07 9.06
C CYS A 79 1.56 20.17 10.58
N GLN A 80 0.53 19.60 11.21
CA GLN A 80 0.42 19.51 12.68
C GLN A 80 1.61 18.80 13.32
N SER A 81 2.30 17.94 12.57
CA SER A 81 3.44 17.14 13.05
C SER A 81 4.82 17.69 12.64
N LEU A 82 4.87 18.82 11.92
CA LEU A 82 6.09 19.41 11.37
C LEU A 82 6.65 20.55 12.22
N ASN A 83 7.94 20.85 12.01
CA ASN A 83 8.58 22.05 12.54
C ASN A 83 7.89 23.32 12.01
N TYR A 84 7.66 24.28 12.91
CA TYR A 84 6.84 25.48 12.72
C TYR A 84 7.10 26.24 11.40
N GLY A 85 8.36 26.43 11.01
CA GLY A 85 8.71 27.19 9.79
C GLY A 85 8.29 26.52 8.48
N ARG A 86 8.53 25.21 8.33
CA ARG A 86 8.16 24.47 7.11
C ARG A 86 6.65 24.24 7.01
N ALA A 87 6.01 24.02 8.16
CA ALA A 87 4.56 23.88 8.25
C ALA A 87 3.82 25.12 7.71
N GLN A 88 4.30 26.32 8.05
CA GLN A 88 3.70 27.56 7.56
C GLN A 88 3.86 27.75 6.06
N LEU A 89 5.05 27.48 5.50
CA LEU A 89 5.29 27.62 4.06
C LEU A 89 4.40 26.66 3.26
N LEU A 90 4.34 25.39 3.66
CA LEU A 90 3.49 24.39 2.99
C LEU A 90 2.00 24.74 3.11
N THR A 91 1.57 25.18 4.29
CA THR A 91 0.17 25.58 4.51
C THR A 91 -0.18 26.81 3.69
N ALA A 92 0.69 27.82 3.63
CA ALA A 92 0.48 29.03 2.83
C ALA A 92 0.40 28.70 1.33
N SER A 93 1.28 27.83 0.82
CA SER A 93 1.23 27.35 -0.56
C SER A 93 -0.10 26.64 -0.86
N ALA A 94 -0.54 25.73 0.01
CA ALA A 94 -1.80 25.03 -0.17
C ALA A 94 -3.02 25.98 -0.05
N GLN A 95 -2.95 27.00 0.81
CA GLN A 95 -3.99 28.03 0.94
C GLN A 95 -4.14 28.87 -0.34
N ARG A 96 -3.05 29.18 -1.04
CA ARG A 96 -3.11 29.89 -2.33
C ARG A 96 -3.78 29.07 -3.43
N LEU A 97 -3.71 27.73 -3.32
CA LEU A 97 -4.41 26.85 -4.24
C LEU A 97 -5.89 26.72 -3.89
N ALA A 98 -6.30 26.91 -2.63
CA ALA A 98 -7.69 26.75 -2.21
C ALA A 98 -8.65 27.65 -3.02
N GLY A 99 -9.79 27.09 -3.44
CA GLY A 99 -10.74 27.75 -4.33
C GLY A 99 -10.32 27.86 -5.81
N THR A 100 -9.17 27.30 -6.21
CA THR A 100 -8.74 27.23 -7.63
C THR A 100 -9.20 25.92 -8.29
N PRO A 101 -9.31 25.84 -9.62
CA PRO A 101 -9.64 24.60 -10.33
C PRO A 101 -8.46 23.61 -10.40
N VAL A 102 -7.38 23.85 -9.66
CA VAL A 102 -6.19 22.98 -9.64
C VAL A 102 -6.56 21.59 -9.14
N ARG A 103 -6.04 20.58 -9.84
CA ARG A 103 -6.15 19.19 -9.44
C ARG A 103 -4.80 18.53 -9.35
N LEU A 104 -4.62 17.77 -8.27
CA LEU A 104 -3.50 16.88 -8.07
C LEU A 104 -3.89 15.49 -8.52
N HIS A 105 -3.16 14.92 -9.45
CA HIS A 105 -3.38 13.56 -9.93
C HIS A 105 -2.27 12.64 -9.42
N LEU A 106 -2.67 11.51 -8.85
CA LEU A 106 -1.81 10.44 -8.36
C LEU A 106 -1.94 9.24 -9.28
N TYR A 107 -0.85 8.85 -9.93
CA TYR A 107 -0.80 7.72 -10.85
C TYR A 107 0.13 6.63 -10.32
N PRO A 108 -0.23 5.35 -10.47
CA PRO A 108 0.72 4.27 -10.26
C PRO A 108 1.79 4.30 -11.38
N VAL A 109 3.05 4.18 -11.01
CA VAL A 109 4.15 4.07 -11.99
C VAL A 109 3.98 2.75 -12.76
N GLN A 110 3.70 2.84 -14.07
CA GLN A 110 3.44 1.68 -14.93
C GLN A 110 4.70 0.89 -15.30
N ALA A 111 5.89 1.50 -15.19
CA ALA A 111 7.15 0.85 -15.51
C ALA A 111 7.63 0.03 -14.31
N TYR A 112 7.61 -1.30 -14.43
CA TYR A 112 8.06 -2.27 -13.42
C TYR A 112 9.54 -2.02 -13.04
N PRO A 113 9.86 -1.31 -11.94
CA PRO A 113 11.24 -1.12 -11.55
C PRO A 113 11.70 -2.42 -10.88
N HIS A 114 12.97 -2.77 -11.07
CA HIS A 114 13.61 -3.85 -10.32
C HIS A 114 13.36 -3.65 -8.81
N PRO A 115 13.15 -4.71 -7.99
CA PRO A 115 12.77 -4.63 -6.58
C PRO A 115 13.76 -3.88 -5.65
N ALA A 116 14.81 -3.25 -6.19
CA ALA A 116 15.76 -2.37 -5.50
C ALA A 116 15.44 -0.86 -5.61
N THR A 117 14.62 -0.40 -6.58
CA THR A 117 14.29 1.03 -6.81
C THR A 117 12.86 1.43 -6.40
N VAL A 118 12.21 0.58 -5.59
CA VAL A 118 10.77 0.51 -5.20
C VAL A 118 10.24 1.71 -4.40
N ARG A 119 11.03 2.76 -4.18
CA ARG A 119 10.59 3.88 -3.35
C ARG A 119 9.57 4.79 -4.03
N GLU A 120 9.47 4.77 -5.35
CA GLU A 120 8.65 5.71 -6.12
C GLU A 120 7.55 4.97 -6.89
N CYS A 121 6.51 4.53 -6.18
CA CYS A 121 5.40 3.80 -6.80
C CYS A 121 4.27 4.72 -7.26
N THR A 122 4.29 5.97 -6.79
CA THR A 122 3.28 6.99 -7.07
C THR A 122 3.92 8.17 -7.79
N GLU A 123 3.41 8.50 -8.97
CA GLU A 123 3.71 9.74 -9.67
C GLU A 123 2.65 10.78 -9.32
N ILE A 124 3.09 11.97 -8.93
CA ILE A 124 2.21 13.06 -8.52
C ILE A 124 2.36 14.20 -9.53
N ARG A 125 1.24 14.64 -10.13
CA ARG A 125 1.21 15.76 -11.08
C ARG A 125 0.17 16.78 -10.65
N LEU A 126 0.58 18.04 -10.57
CA LEU A 126 -0.27 19.17 -10.21
C LEU A 126 -0.52 20.00 -11.49
N SER A 127 -1.76 19.99 -11.99
CA SER A 127 -2.10 20.69 -13.23
C SER A 127 -2.31 22.19 -12.99
N TYR A 128 -1.71 23.04 -13.83
CA TYR A 128 -1.89 24.51 -13.84
C TYR A 128 -1.44 25.28 -12.59
N ALA A 129 -0.87 24.62 -11.58
CA ALA A 129 -0.49 25.29 -10.33
C ALA A 129 0.62 26.35 -10.45
N GLN A 130 1.38 26.36 -11.55
CA GLN A 130 2.37 27.40 -11.83
C GLN A 130 1.75 28.80 -11.99
N GLU A 131 0.43 28.90 -12.18
CA GLU A 131 -0.30 30.17 -12.21
C GLU A 131 -0.48 30.79 -10.81
N TRP A 132 -0.40 29.99 -9.74
CA TRP A 132 -0.64 30.43 -8.34
C TRP A 132 0.57 30.25 -7.42
N LEU A 133 1.49 29.36 -7.79
CA LEU A 133 2.67 29.02 -7.01
C LEU A 133 3.92 29.10 -7.86
N THR A 134 5.03 29.46 -7.22
CA THR A 134 6.35 29.36 -7.83
C THR A 134 6.73 27.89 -8.08
N ALA A 135 7.69 27.66 -8.99
CA ALA A 135 8.17 26.32 -9.27
C ALA A 135 8.74 25.62 -8.02
N GLU A 136 9.42 26.37 -7.14
CA GLU A 136 9.97 25.86 -5.88
C GLU A 136 8.87 25.46 -4.89
N GLU A 137 7.85 26.31 -4.71
CA GLU A 137 6.71 26.01 -3.84
C GLU A 137 5.92 24.79 -4.34
N CYS A 138 5.72 24.68 -5.67
CA CYS A 138 5.11 23.50 -6.28
C CYS A 138 5.96 22.24 -6.01
N ALA A 139 7.27 22.33 -6.21
CA ALA A 139 8.17 21.19 -6.02
C ALA A 139 8.22 20.74 -4.55
N ASP A 140 8.26 21.66 -3.59
CA ASP A 140 8.26 21.32 -2.16
C ASP A 140 6.93 20.69 -1.73
N LEU A 141 5.79 21.24 -2.17
CA LEU A 141 4.47 20.68 -1.90
C LEU A 141 4.31 19.27 -2.50
N LEU A 142 4.74 19.09 -3.75
CA LEU A 142 4.72 17.78 -4.42
C LEU A 142 5.62 16.77 -3.71
N THR A 143 6.83 17.18 -3.34
CA THR A 143 7.78 16.32 -2.61
C THR A 143 7.22 15.92 -1.25
N PHE A 144 6.57 16.84 -0.56
CA PHE A 144 5.94 16.60 0.72
C PHE A 144 4.79 15.59 0.62
N LEU A 145 3.86 15.79 -0.30
CA LEU A 145 2.73 14.88 -0.52
C LEU A 145 3.19 13.50 -0.99
N LYS A 146 4.23 13.44 -1.84
CA LYS A 146 4.85 12.19 -2.27
C LYS A 146 5.47 11.44 -1.11
N ALA A 147 6.22 12.13 -0.24
CA ALA A 147 6.80 11.51 0.95
C ALA A 147 5.73 10.93 1.89
N SER A 148 4.58 11.60 2.03
CA SER A 148 3.44 11.10 2.81
C SER A 148 2.80 9.86 2.18
N ALA A 149 2.64 9.83 0.85
CA ALA A 149 2.12 8.65 0.14
C ALA A 149 3.10 7.46 0.24
N ASP A 150 4.39 7.70 0.04
CA ASP A 150 5.43 6.68 0.14
C ASP A 150 5.53 6.10 1.55
N ARG A 151 5.30 6.92 2.59
CA ARG A 151 5.21 6.47 3.99
C ARG A 151 4.08 5.45 4.18
N VAL A 152 2.91 5.70 3.62
CA VAL A 152 1.76 4.78 3.69
C VAL A 152 2.08 3.47 2.97
N CYS A 153 2.60 3.54 1.75
CA CYS A 153 3.03 2.36 0.99
C CYS A 153 4.06 1.53 1.75
N GLU A 154 5.04 2.16 2.38
CA GLU A 154 6.08 1.49 3.16
C GLU A 154 5.52 0.76 4.38
N ILE A 155 4.59 1.39 5.13
CA ILE A 155 3.93 0.75 6.28
C ILE A 155 3.15 -0.48 5.81
N VAL A 156 2.36 -0.36 4.74
CA VAL A 156 1.59 -1.49 4.21
C VAL A 156 2.51 -2.59 3.71
N ARG A 157 3.63 -2.25 3.06
CA ARG A 157 4.63 -3.23 2.61
C ARG A 157 5.24 -4.01 3.78
N GLN A 158 5.52 -3.33 4.90
CA GLN A 158 6.00 -3.99 6.13
C GLN A 158 4.91 -4.86 6.76
N ASP A 159 3.68 -4.37 6.83
CA ASP A 159 2.55 -5.09 7.41
C ASP A 159 2.07 -6.26 6.53
N ALA A 160 2.22 -6.19 5.22
CA ALA A 160 1.89 -7.27 4.30
C ALA A 160 2.67 -8.55 4.63
N ARG A 161 3.93 -8.41 5.08
CA ARG A 161 4.72 -9.56 5.57
C ARG A 161 4.12 -10.17 6.83
N ARG A 162 3.58 -9.34 7.75
CA ARG A 162 2.91 -9.80 8.97
C ARG A 162 1.57 -10.47 8.65
N ILE A 163 0.78 -9.89 7.74
CA ILE A 163 -0.50 -10.46 7.27
C ILE A 163 -0.24 -11.81 6.58
N ALA A 164 0.77 -11.89 5.73
CA ALA A 164 1.19 -13.14 5.10
C ALA A 164 1.65 -14.20 6.11
N ALA A 165 2.40 -13.79 7.15
CA ALA A 165 2.82 -14.69 8.23
C ALA A 165 1.64 -15.19 9.08
N ALA A 166 0.63 -14.35 9.33
CA ALA A 166 -0.58 -14.74 10.05
C ALA A 166 -1.48 -15.71 9.24
N LEU A 167 -1.45 -15.60 7.92
CA LEU A 167 -2.17 -16.50 7.00
C LEU A 167 -1.38 -17.77 6.66
N ALA A 168 -0.11 -17.87 7.08
CA ALA A 168 0.63 -19.11 6.93
C ALA A 168 -0.02 -20.18 7.83
N PRO A 169 -0.30 -21.39 7.31
CA PRO A 169 -0.89 -22.45 8.12
C PRO A 169 0.03 -22.71 9.31
N SER A 170 -0.54 -22.84 10.51
CA SER A 170 0.17 -23.30 11.70
C SER A 170 0.52 -24.79 11.61
N ALA A 171 1.09 -25.23 10.49
CA ALA A 171 1.46 -26.63 10.26
C ALA A 171 2.66 -27.07 11.12
N GLY A 172 3.26 -26.18 11.91
CA GLY A 172 4.45 -26.45 12.72
C GLY A 172 4.22 -26.81 14.19
N LYS A 173 3.00 -26.62 14.75
CA LYS A 173 2.75 -26.95 16.17
C LYS A 173 2.12 -28.32 16.39
N ALA A 174 1.24 -28.78 15.49
CA ALA A 174 0.56 -30.06 15.67
C ALA A 174 1.46 -31.29 15.43
N HIS A 175 2.46 -31.21 14.53
CA HIS A 175 3.30 -32.37 14.22
C HIS A 175 4.42 -32.62 15.25
N ARG A 176 4.76 -31.62 16.08
CA ARG A 176 5.78 -31.77 17.13
C ARG A 176 5.22 -32.34 18.44
N GLU A 177 3.92 -32.19 18.71
CA GLU A 177 3.27 -32.81 19.87
C GLU A 177 2.87 -34.28 19.63
N LEU A 178 2.49 -34.65 18.39
CA LEU A 178 2.19 -36.05 18.05
C LEU A 178 3.43 -36.96 18.01
N ALA A 179 4.63 -36.42 17.77
CA ALA A 179 5.88 -37.19 17.85
C ALA A 179 6.41 -37.36 19.29
N ALA A 180 5.95 -36.54 20.24
CA ALA A 180 6.32 -36.65 21.65
C ALA A 180 5.43 -37.64 22.44
N SER A 181 4.24 -37.97 21.92
CA SER A 181 3.28 -38.91 22.52
C SER A 181 3.40 -40.34 21.96
N GLY A 182 4.62 -40.78 21.65
CA GLY A 182 4.89 -42.03 20.92
C GLY A 182 5.80 -43.04 21.63
N ARG A 183 5.97 -42.98 22.96
CA ARG A 183 6.70 -44.02 23.72
C ARG A 183 6.07 -44.28 25.08
N ARG A 184 5.25 -45.34 25.15
CA ARG A 184 5.35 -46.43 26.13
C ARG A 184 4.27 -47.47 25.83
N ILE A 185 4.62 -48.48 25.03
CA ILE A 185 4.11 -49.83 25.23
C ILE A 185 5.35 -50.70 25.38
N ARG A 186 5.54 -51.27 26.57
CA ARG A 186 6.44 -52.39 26.79
C ARG A 186 5.57 -53.52 27.36
N PRO A 187 5.71 -54.76 26.87
CA PRO A 187 5.13 -55.93 27.53
C PRO A 187 5.77 -56.15 28.90
#